data_AF-A0A2P2I9K4-F1
#
_entry.id   AF-A0A2P2I9K4-F1
#
_cell.length_a   1.000
_cell.length_b   1.000
_cell.length_c   1.000
_cell.angle_alpha   90.00
_cell.angle_beta   90.00
_cell.angle_gamma   90.00
#
_symmetry.space_group_name_H-M   'P 1'
#
loop_
_entity.id
_entity.type
_entity.pdbx_description
1 polymer ?
#
loop_
_entity_poly.entity_id
_entity_poly.type
_entity_poly.pdbx_seq_one_letter_code
_entity_poly.pdbx_strand_id
1 'polypeptide(L)'
;EWGADIVIGSSQRFGVPLGWGGPHSGFMSVREGYQRKIPGRIIGASVDTQNKTAYRMALQTREQHIKRGRATSNICTAQALLANVAAAYSIYHGPKGLTNIAKETHMCARILATGLKRLGFTLGSDNFFDTVHVDLTPFEEGAHAYLEAGWKKEINLRMVDNDSVTISFDELTVESHIDDLFEIFASTSFQELDFTARSLLDSASLASSFSSQFTRTSKFLTHRTFNKYHSETEMLRYLYRLERKDMGLNTSMIPLGSCTMKLNATSEMIPISWPKVKDMHPFAPPTQTKGYQDLVASLEKDLAEITGFHSISLQSNSGAQGEFSGLMCIRAYHQHRNEGHRKKCLIPTSAHGTNPASAVMAGFDIVPIKCTAKGNIDVDDLKRNLEKHRDSVGAFMVTYPSTHGVFEGTIREMCDLVHASGGQVYMDGA
;
A
#
# COMPACT_ATOMS: atom_id res chain seq x y z
N GLU A 1 19.21 -9.72 -14.29
CA GLU A 1 19.29 -11.20 -14.40
C GLU A 1 18.30 -11.74 -15.42
N TRP A 2 16.99 -11.45 -15.34
CA TRP A 2 15.99 -11.99 -16.29
C TRP A 2 15.36 -10.99 -17.27
N GLY A 3 15.88 -9.76 -17.34
CA GLY A 3 15.48 -8.79 -18.36
C GLY A 3 14.21 -7.96 -18.09
N ALA A 4 13.62 -8.02 -16.89
CA ALA A 4 12.48 -7.15 -16.54
C ALA A 4 12.84 -5.65 -16.62
N ASP A 5 11.95 -4.82 -17.18
CA ASP A 5 12.12 -3.36 -17.25
C ASP A 5 11.64 -2.64 -15.99
N ILE A 6 10.63 -3.20 -15.31
CA ILE A 6 10.00 -2.66 -14.11
C ILE A 6 9.75 -3.80 -13.14
N VAL A 7 10.09 -3.59 -11.86
CA VAL A 7 9.78 -4.51 -10.77
C VAL A 7 9.09 -3.74 -9.66
N ILE A 8 7.94 -4.24 -9.21
CA ILE A 8 7.14 -3.67 -8.13
C ILE A 8 6.80 -4.73 -7.09
N GLY A 9 6.48 -4.31 -5.88
CA GLY A 9 6.00 -5.19 -4.83
C GLY A 9 5.82 -4.45 -3.51
N SER A 10 5.57 -5.20 -2.44
CA SER A 10 5.48 -4.66 -1.08
C SER A 10 6.77 -4.97 -0.31
N SER A 11 7.24 -4.02 0.49
CA SER A 11 8.33 -4.24 1.45
C SER A 11 7.81 -4.59 2.86
N GLN A 12 6.53 -4.94 3.01
CA GLN A 12 5.90 -5.20 4.31
C GLN A 12 6.67 -6.21 5.16
N ARG A 13 7.00 -7.38 4.57
CA ARG A 13 7.67 -8.45 5.29
C ARG A 13 9.12 -8.14 5.72
N PHE A 14 9.61 -6.93 5.45
CA PHE A 14 10.87 -6.44 6.00
C PHE A 14 10.58 -5.65 7.29
N GLY A 15 10.10 -6.36 8.31
CA GLY A 15 9.92 -5.83 9.66
C GLY A 15 8.75 -4.86 9.86
N VAL A 16 7.77 -4.83 8.96
CA VAL A 16 6.54 -4.03 9.14
C VAL A 16 5.36 -4.95 9.47
N PRO A 17 4.50 -4.63 10.46
CA PRO A 17 3.35 -5.48 10.80
C PRO A 17 2.32 -5.64 9.66
N LEU A 18 1.43 -6.63 9.78
CA LEU A 18 0.36 -6.88 8.80
C LEU A 18 -0.66 -5.73 8.74
N GLY A 19 -1.05 -5.21 9.91
CA GLY A 19 -1.86 -4.00 10.07
C GLY A 19 -3.24 -4.05 9.41
N TRP A 20 -3.82 -5.24 9.24
CA TRP A 20 -5.07 -5.46 8.49
C TRP A 20 -5.11 -4.74 7.12
N GLY A 21 -3.94 -4.68 6.46
CA GLY A 21 -3.78 -4.12 5.11
C GLY A 21 -2.80 -2.96 4.99
N GLY A 22 -2.33 -2.38 6.10
CA GLY A 22 -1.31 -1.34 6.05
C GLY A 22 -1.09 -0.58 7.36
N PRO A 23 -0.28 0.49 7.31
CA PRO A 23 0.43 0.99 6.12
C PRO A 23 1.67 0.15 5.77
N HIS A 24 1.94 -0.02 4.47
CA HIS A 24 3.16 -0.68 3.96
C HIS A 24 3.78 0.13 2.82
N SER A 25 5.11 0.15 2.72
CA SER A 25 5.75 0.75 1.55
C SER A 25 5.71 -0.20 0.36
N GLY A 26 5.14 0.26 -0.75
CA GLY A 26 5.43 -0.32 -2.05
C GLY A 26 6.86 0.01 -2.48
N PHE A 27 7.51 -0.87 -3.23
CA PHE A 27 8.74 -0.57 -3.94
C PHE A 27 8.52 -0.58 -5.45
N MET A 28 9.26 0.25 -6.16
CA MET A 28 9.31 0.27 -7.61
C MET A 28 10.74 0.52 -8.07
N SER A 29 11.27 -0.40 -8.87
CA SER A 29 12.56 -0.29 -9.54
C SER A 29 12.35 -0.33 -11.04
N VAL A 30 13.07 0.51 -11.78
CA VAL A 30 12.99 0.55 -13.25
C VAL A 30 14.39 0.48 -13.86
N ARG A 31 14.46 0.03 -15.11
CA ARG A 31 15.69 0.08 -15.90
C ARG A 31 16.15 1.53 -16.12
N GLU A 32 17.46 1.71 -16.25
CA GLU A 32 18.05 2.98 -16.70
C GLU A 32 17.40 3.45 -18.02
N GLY A 33 17.16 4.76 -18.13
CA GLY A 33 16.41 5.39 -19.23
C GLY A 33 14.97 5.76 -18.83
N TYR A 34 14.36 5.05 -17.87
CA TYR A 34 12.99 5.33 -17.42
C TYR A 34 12.90 6.31 -16.24
N GLN A 35 14.01 6.86 -15.74
CA GLN A 35 14.03 7.67 -14.51
C GLN A 35 13.09 8.90 -14.59
N ARG A 36 12.90 9.46 -15.79
CA ARG A 36 12.01 10.60 -16.03
C ARG A 36 10.52 10.26 -15.97
N LYS A 37 10.16 8.97 -15.92
CA LYS A 37 8.77 8.47 -15.88
C LYS A 37 8.38 7.83 -14.55
N ILE A 38 9.31 7.66 -13.62
CA ILE A 38 9.03 7.05 -12.31
C ILE A 38 8.01 7.92 -11.53
N PRO A 39 6.98 7.32 -10.92
CA PRO A 39 6.04 8.03 -10.04
C PRO A 39 6.69 8.34 -8.67
N GLY A 40 6.27 9.45 -8.05
CA GLY A 40 6.68 9.81 -6.70
C GLY A 40 8.14 10.27 -6.54
N ARG A 41 8.57 10.30 -5.28
CA ARG A 41 9.84 10.92 -4.84
C ARG A 41 11.02 9.99 -5.08
N ILE A 42 12.17 10.58 -5.42
CA ILE A 42 13.46 9.88 -5.54
C ILE A 42 14.51 10.68 -4.80
N ILE A 43 15.30 10.03 -3.95
CA ILE A 43 16.44 10.66 -3.27
C ILE A 43 17.68 10.53 -4.16
N GLY A 44 18.37 11.65 -4.37
CA GLY A 44 19.63 11.72 -5.10
C GLY A 44 20.75 12.31 -4.25
N ALA A 45 21.96 11.81 -4.45
CA ALA A 45 23.17 12.42 -3.92
C ALA A 45 23.51 13.69 -4.71
N SER A 46 24.00 14.71 -4.01
CA SER A 46 24.45 16.00 -4.51
C SER A 46 25.63 16.47 -3.64
N VAL A 47 26.14 17.67 -3.91
CA VAL A 47 27.11 18.36 -3.05
C VAL A 47 26.50 19.60 -2.41
N ASP A 48 26.94 19.94 -1.20
CA ASP A 48 26.60 21.19 -0.51
C ASP A 48 27.57 22.34 -0.88
N THR A 49 27.40 23.51 -0.26
CA THR A 49 28.26 24.69 -0.48
C THR A 49 29.71 24.51 -0.02
N GLN A 50 30.00 23.44 0.73
CA GLN A 50 31.35 23.07 1.19
C GLN A 50 31.90 21.85 0.44
N ASN A 51 31.31 21.47 -0.70
CA ASN A 51 31.67 20.29 -1.49
C ASN A 51 31.54 18.94 -0.76
N LYS A 52 30.71 18.87 0.30
CA LYS A 52 30.41 17.61 1.00
C LYS A 52 29.19 16.95 0.37
N THR A 53 29.19 15.62 0.32
CA THR A 53 28.04 14.86 -0.16
C THR A 53 26.82 15.11 0.72
N ALA A 54 25.71 15.53 0.10
CA ALA A 54 24.42 15.73 0.73
C ALA A 54 23.31 15.05 -0.09
N TYR A 55 22.15 14.81 0.53
CA TYR A 55 21.02 14.14 -0.11
C TYR A 55 19.85 15.10 -0.26
N ARG A 56 19.14 15.01 -1.39
CA ARG A 56 17.93 15.80 -1.66
C ARG A 56 16.95 15.01 -2.52
N MET A 57 15.71 15.47 -2.56
CA MET A 57 14.77 15.03 -3.60
C MET A 57 15.28 15.44 -4.99
N ALA A 58 15.34 14.47 -5.90
CA ALA A 58 15.86 14.60 -7.25
C ALA A 58 14.75 14.48 -8.29
N LEU A 59 14.94 15.13 -9.44
CA LEU A 59 14.00 15.09 -10.57
C LEU A 59 12.56 15.48 -10.18
N GLN A 60 12.39 16.46 -9.30
CA GLN A 60 11.09 16.87 -8.75
C GLN A 60 10.11 17.40 -9.81
N THR A 61 10.61 17.80 -10.99
CA THR A 61 9.76 18.22 -12.12
C THR A 61 8.86 17.10 -12.65
N ARG A 62 9.01 15.85 -12.19
CA ARG A 62 8.06 14.76 -12.48
C ARG A 62 6.79 14.82 -11.64
N GLU A 63 6.87 15.45 -10.47
CA GLU A 63 5.86 15.35 -9.41
C GLU A 63 4.73 16.38 -9.59
N GLN A 64 3.59 16.09 -8.97
CA GLN A 64 2.34 16.83 -9.08
C GLN A 64 2.46 18.31 -8.75
N HIS A 65 3.31 18.68 -7.78
CA HIS A 65 3.44 20.06 -7.30
C HIS A 65 4.11 20.98 -8.34
N ILE A 66 4.81 20.42 -9.35
CA ILE A 66 5.39 21.17 -10.47
C ILE A 66 4.60 20.93 -11.75
N LYS A 67 4.36 19.67 -12.12
CA LYS A 67 3.78 19.32 -13.44
C LYS A 67 2.27 19.20 -13.46
N ARG A 68 1.59 19.22 -12.30
CA ARG A 68 0.12 19.18 -12.19
C ARG A 68 -0.44 18.03 -13.04
N GLY A 69 -1.41 18.29 -13.93
CA GLY A 69 -2.00 17.28 -14.82
C GLY A 69 -1.03 16.60 -15.81
N ARG A 70 0.23 17.04 -15.92
CA ARG A 70 1.28 16.39 -16.72
C ARG A 70 2.30 15.63 -15.87
N ALA A 71 2.04 15.46 -14.57
CA ALA A 71 2.91 14.70 -13.67
C ALA A 71 2.91 13.21 -14.02
N THR A 72 3.91 12.47 -13.54
CA THR A 72 4.00 11.02 -13.76
C THR A 72 3.00 10.22 -12.93
N SER A 73 2.45 10.82 -11.88
CA SER A 73 1.39 10.29 -11.01
C SER A 73 0.81 11.43 -10.16
N ASN A 74 -0.38 11.23 -9.60
CA ASN A 74 -0.98 12.11 -8.60
C ASN A 74 -0.40 11.92 -7.19
N ILE A 75 0.47 10.93 -6.94
CA ILE A 75 1.00 10.64 -5.60
C ILE A 75 1.71 11.87 -4.98
N CYS A 76 1.40 12.16 -3.71
CA CYS A 76 2.01 13.24 -2.94
C CYS A 76 2.55 12.72 -1.59
N THR A 77 1.64 12.33 -0.69
CA THR A 77 1.95 11.52 0.49
C THR A 77 2.18 10.09 0.02
N ALA A 78 3.29 9.50 0.47
CA ALA A 78 3.64 8.11 0.22
C ALA A 78 3.87 7.41 1.57
N GLN A 79 4.68 6.35 1.60
CA GLN A 79 4.88 5.51 2.78
C GLN A 79 6.30 5.62 3.34
N ALA A 80 6.77 6.86 3.55
CA ALA A 80 8.17 7.16 3.86
C ALA A 80 8.66 6.53 5.18
N LEU A 81 7.85 6.60 6.25
CA LEU A 81 8.20 5.99 7.54
C LEU A 81 8.37 4.47 7.39
N LEU A 82 7.46 3.80 6.68
CA LEU A 82 7.48 2.35 6.51
C LEU A 82 8.60 1.91 5.55
N ALA A 83 8.96 2.74 4.57
CA ALA A 83 10.16 2.55 3.77
C ALA A 83 11.43 2.63 4.63
N ASN A 84 11.48 3.56 5.60
CA ASN A 84 12.59 3.67 6.55
C ASN A 84 12.67 2.47 7.49
N VAL A 85 11.53 1.93 7.96
CA VAL A 85 11.48 0.69 8.75
C VAL A 85 12.03 -0.50 7.94
N ALA A 86 11.58 -0.68 6.69
CA ALA A 86 12.08 -1.74 5.83
C ALA A 86 13.58 -1.59 5.49
N ALA A 87 14.06 -0.35 5.34
CA ALA A 87 15.48 -0.06 5.18
C ALA A 87 16.27 -0.39 6.46
N ALA A 88 15.74 -0.03 7.65
CA ALA A 88 16.33 -0.35 8.94
C ALA A 88 16.43 -1.86 9.16
N TYR A 89 15.37 -2.62 8.86
CA TYR A 89 15.37 -4.09 8.87
C TYR A 89 16.47 -4.65 7.96
N SER A 90 16.56 -4.15 6.73
CA SER A 90 17.60 -4.57 5.77
C SER A 90 19.03 -4.23 6.24
N ILE A 91 19.21 -3.11 6.92
CA ILE A 91 20.50 -2.68 7.50
C ILE A 91 20.91 -3.58 8.66
N TYR A 92 19.94 -3.90 9.53
CA TYR A 92 20.16 -4.68 10.74
C TYR A 92 20.52 -6.14 10.42
N HIS A 93 19.76 -6.79 9.53
CA HIS A 93 20.02 -8.18 9.14
C HIS A 93 21.15 -8.32 8.12
N GLY A 94 21.35 -7.32 7.26
CA GLY A 94 22.29 -7.38 6.14
C GLY A 94 22.00 -8.53 5.16
N PRO A 95 22.86 -8.76 4.16
CA PRO A 95 22.63 -9.80 3.16
C PRO A 95 22.60 -11.21 3.75
N LYS A 96 23.38 -11.48 4.81
CA LYS A 96 23.43 -12.81 5.46
C LYS A 96 22.15 -13.11 6.24
N GLY A 97 21.71 -12.20 7.11
CA GLY A 97 20.48 -12.39 7.90
C GLY A 97 19.25 -12.56 7.02
N LEU A 98 19.09 -11.71 5.99
CA LEU A 98 17.99 -11.84 5.04
C LEU A 98 18.03 -13.16 4.26
N THR A 99 19.23 -13.65 3.92
CA THR A 99 19.37 -14.96 3.27
C THR A 99 18.96 -16.09 4.21
N ASN A 100 19.30 -16.01 5.50
CA ASN A 100 18.91 -17.02 6.49
C ASN A 100 17.40 -17.05 6.69
N ILE A 101 16.77 -15.88 6.92
CA ILE A 101 15.31 -15.75 7.05
C ILE A 101 14.60 -16.35 5.82
N ALA A 102 15.09 -16.02 4.62
CA ALA A 102 14.52 -16.56 3.38
C ALA A 102 14.69 -18.08 3.26
N LYS A 103 15.83 -18.63 3.69
CA LYS A 103 16.09 -20.08 3.68
C LYS A 103 15.23 -20.81 4.70
N GLU A 104 15.07 -20.27 5.90
CA GLU A 104 14.24 -20.85 6.96
C GLU A 104 12.76 -20.86 6.56
N THR A 105 12.27 -19.73 6.03
CA THR A 105 10.90 -19.63 5.48
C THR A 105 10.67 -20.66 4.37
N HIS A 106 11.61 -20.74 3.42
CA HIS A 106 11.53 -21.72 2.33
C HIS A 106 11.60 -23.17 2.83
N MET A 107 12.39 -23.44 3.86
CA MET A 107 12.51 -24.76 4.47
C MET A 107 11.18 -25.22 5.07
N CYS A 108 10.46 -24.34 5.77
CA CYS A 108 9.13 -24.63 6.30
C CYS A 108 8.16 -25.08 5.19
N ALA A 109 8.10 -24.32 4.09
CA ALA A 109 7.28 -24.66 2.93
C ALA A 109 7.65 -26.03 2.33
N ARG A 110 8.94 -26.37 2.30
CA ARG A 110 9.42 -27.65 1.77
C ARG A 110 9.14 -28.83 2.68
N ILE A 111 9.23 -28.66 4.00
CA ILE A 111 8.86 -29.70 4.96
C ILE A 111 7.39 -30.01 4.77
N LEU A 112 6.52 -28.99 4.73
CA LEU A 112 5.09 -29.18 4.45
C LEU A 112 4.90 -29.92 3.13
N ALA A 113 5.48 -29.43 2.03
CA ALA A 113 5.34 -30.05 0.72
C ALA A 113 5.78 -31.53 0.70
N THR A 114 6.86 -31.87 1.42
CA THR A 114 7.34 -33.25 1.52
C THR A 114 6.37 -34.14 2.29
N GLY A 115 5.85 -33.65 3.42
CA GLY A 115 4.88 -34.40 4.23
C GLY A 115 3.54 -34.56 3.51
N LEU A 116 3.04 -33.51 2.85
CA LEU A 116 1.79 -33.59 2.08
C LEU A 116 1.88 -34.61 0.94
N LYS A 117 3.03 -34.70 0.25
CA LYS A 117 3.26 -35.76 -0.74
C LYS A 117 3.24 -37.16 -0.12
N ARG A 118 3.73 -37.34 1.11
CA ARG A 118 3.64 -38.62 1.82
C ARG A 118 2.21 -38.99 2.21
N LEU A 119 1.39 -37.98 2.54
CA LEU A 119 -0.03 -38.13 2.79
C LEU A 119 -0.86 -38.30 1.50
N GLY A 120 -0.22 -38.43 0.32
CA GLY A 120 -0.91 -38.69 -0.95
C GLY A 120 -1.43 -37.45 -1.68
N PHE A 121 -1.17 -36.23 -1.19
CA PHE A 121 -1.57 -35.01 -1.88
C PHE A 121 -0.69 -34.72 -3.09
N THR A 122 -1.31 -34.12 -4.11
CA THR A 122 -0.60 -33.57 -5.27
C THR A 122 -0.35 -32.07 -5.06
N LEU A 123 0.81 -31.58 -5.49
CA LEU A 123 1.15 -30.15 -5.39
C LEU A 123 1.14 -29.51 -6.77
N GLY A 124 0.71 -28.25 -6.87
CA GLY A 124 0.61 -27.55 -8.15
C GLY A 124 1.97 -27.21 -8.81
N SER A 125 3.06 -27.20 -8.04
CA SER A 125 4.41 -26.94 -8.55
C SER A 125 5.47 -27.49 -7.60
N ASP A 126 6.58 -27.98 -8.15
CA ASP A 126 7.79 -28.29 -7.38
C ASP A 126 8.68 -27.05 -7.14
N ASN A 127 8.43 -25.95 -7.85
CA ASN A 127 9.13 -24.68 -7.69
C ASN A 127 8.22 -23.67 -6.98
N PHE A 128 8.51 -23.38 -5.71
CA PHE A 128 7.81 -22.39 -4.89
C PHE A 128 8.72 -21.88 -3.78
N PHE A 129 8.55 -20.60 -3.39
CA PHE A 129 9.37 -19.99 -2.34
C PHE A 129 8.84 -20.35 -0.96
N ASP A 130 7.78 -19.68 -0.56
CA ASP A 130 7.16 -19.83 0.75
C ASP A 130 5.70 -20.29 0.65
N THR A 131 5.19 -20.50 -0.56
CA THR A 131 3.76 -20.75 -0.78
C THR A 131 3.54 -22.06 -1.49
N VAL A 132 2.90 -23.01 -0.83
CA VAL A 132 2.57 -24.33 -1.37
C VAL A 132 1.13 -24.32 -1.88
N HIS A 133 0.92 -24.72 -3.13
CA HIS A 133 -0.41 -24.96 -3.71
C HIS A 133 -0.69 -26.46 -3.65
N VAL A 134 -1.80 -26.83 -3.01
CA VAL A 134 -2.19 -28.22 -2.75
C VAL A 134 -3.47 -28.52 -3.50
N ASP A 135 -3.43 -29.56 -4.33
CA ASP A 135 -4.57 -30.13 -5.02
C ASP A 135 -5.24 -31.16 -4.10
N LEU A 136 -6.53 -30.96 -3.84
CA LEU A 136 -7.36 -31.75 -2.95
C LEU A 136 -8.21 -32.78 -3.70
N THR A 137 -8.24 -32.75 -5.04
CA THR A 137 -9.00 -33.71 -5.86
C THR A 137 -8.69 -35.20 -5.62
N PRO A 138 -7.53 -35.61 -5.07
CA PRO A 138 -7.33 -37.00 -4.65
C PRO A 138 -8.24 -37.48 -3.51
N PHE A 139 -8.94 -36.57 -2.80
CA PHE A 139 -9.76 -36.86 -1.62
C PHE A 139 -11.21 -36.39 -1.82
N GLU A 140 -12.14 -36.89 -0.99
CA GLU A 140 -13.57 -36.55 -1.11
C GLU A 140 -13.87 -35.14 -0.58
N GLU A 141 -13.10 -34.68 0.40
CA GLU A 141 -13.28 -33.39 1.06
C GLU A 141 -12.78 -32.22 0.20
N GLY A 142 -13.65 -31.24 -0.04
CA GLY A 142 -13.27 -29.98 -0.67
C GLY A 142 -12.56 -29.01 0.28
N ALA A 143 -12.04 -27.93 -0.28
CA ALA A 143 -11.24 -26.91 0.41
C ALA A 143 -11.88 -26.34 1.70
N HIS A 144 -13.21 -26.23 1.75
CA HIS A 144 -13.93 -25.73 2.93
C HIS A 144 -13.68 -26.56 4.19
N ALA A 145 -13.58 -27.90 4.07
CA ALA A 145 -13.32 -28.78 5.20
C ALA A 145 -11.93 -28.50 5.82
N TYR A 146 -10.93 -28.28 4.98
CA TYR A 146 -9.57 -27.93 5.40
C TYR A 146 -9.50 -26.54 6.05
N LEU A 147 -10.29 -25.57 5.57
CA LEU A 147 -10.41 -24.26 6.23
C LEU A 147 -10.99 -24.39 7.64
N GLU A 148 -12.09 -25.13 7.80
CA GLU A 148 -12.73 -25.35 9.10
C GLU A 148 -11.83 -26.10 10.08
N ALA A 149 -11.11 -27.12 9.61
CA ALA A 149 -10.09 -27.82 10.39
C ALA A 149 -8.96 -26.88 10.80
N GLY A 150 -8.50 -26.02 9.88
CA GLY A 150 -7.52 -24.96 10.16
C GLY A 150 -7.99 -24.00 11.26
N TRP A 151 -9.24 -23.54 11.20
CA TRP A 151 -9.79 -22.62 12.21
C TRP A 151 -9.84 -23.21 13.61
N LYS A 152 -10.06 -24.53 13.75
CA LYS A 152 -10.00 -25.23 15.04
C LYS A 152 -8.59 -25.21 15.66
N LYS A 153 -7.56 -25.01 14.83
CA LYS A 153 -6.14 -24.86 15.20
C LYS A 153 -5.66 -23.40 15.15
N GLU A 154 -6.57 -22.43 14.98
CA GLU A 154 -6.27 -21.00 14.82
C GLU A 154 -5.38 -20.69 13.58
N ILE A 155 -5.46 -21.53 12.55
CA ILE A 155 -4.73 -21.37 11.28
C ILE A 155 -5.70 -20.99 10.15
N ASN A 156 -5.35 -19.95 9.39
CA ASN A 156 -6.07 -19.58 8.17
C ASN A 156 -5.32 -20.08 6.94
N LEU A 157 -5.98 -20.86 6.08
CA LEU A 157 -5.48 -21.21 4.75
C LEU A 157 -6.17 -20.33 3.70
N ARG A 158 -5.61 -20.26 2.49
CA ARG A 158 -6.24 -19.57 1.37
C ARG A 158 -6.87 -20.59 0.42
N MET A 159 -8.19 -20.62 0.38
CA MET A 159 -8.94 -21.30 -0.68
C MET A 159 -8.71 -20.59 -2.02
N VAL A 160 -8.26 -21.33 -3.02
CA VAL A 160 -8.12 -20.81 -4.40
C VAL A 160 -9.39 -21.09 -5.18
N ASP A 161 -9.91 -22.30 -5.04
CA ASP A 161 -11.20 -22.78 -5.54
C ASP A 161 -11.68 -23.92 -4.63
N ASN A 162 -12.74 -24.63 -5.03
CA ASN A 162 -13.32 -25.68 -4.21
C ASN A 162 -12.40 -26.89 -4.00
N ASP A 163 -11.41 -27.09 -4.87
CA ASP A 163 -10.59 -28.30 -4.93
C ASP A 163 -9.12 -28.02 -4.63
N SER A 164 -8.77 -26.78 -4.26
CA SER A 164 -7.38 -26.43 -3.97
C SER A 164 -7.23 -25.33 -2.91
N VAL A 165 -6.15 -25.46 -2.15
CA VAL A 165 -5.74 -24.49 -1.12
C VAL A 165 -4.29 -24.08 -1.30
N THR A 166 -3.97 -22.90 -0.79
CA THR A 166 -2.59 -22.40 -0.70
C THR A 166 -2.23 -22.07 0.73
N ILE A 167 -0.98 -22.37 1.09
CA ILE A 167 -0.40 -22.13 2.41
C ILE A 167 0.88 -21.33 2.20
N SER A 168 0.92 -20.12 2.76
CA SER A 168 2.09 -19.22 2.70
C SER A 168 2.76 -19.16 4.05
N PHE A 169 4.08 -19.34 4.06
CA PHE A 169 4.93 -19.33 5.24
C PHE A 169 5.68 -18.00 5.38
N ASP A 170 6.09 -17.69 6.60
CA ASP A 170 6.82 -16.46 6.91
C ASP A 170 7.85 -16.66 8.03
N GLU A 171 8.51 -15.57 8.41
CA GLU A 171 9.58 -15.53 9.43
C GLU A 171 9.11 -16.01 10.83
N LEU A 172 7.80 -16.01 11.11
CA LEU A 172 7.25 -16.43 12.40
C LEU A 172 6.86 -17.92 12.42
N THR A 173 7.01 -18.62 11.30
CA THR A 173 6.68 -20.05 11.24
C THR A 173 7.69 -20.87 12.04
N VAL A 174 7.17 -21.76 12.90
CA VAL A 174 7.96 -22.72 13.67
C VAL A 174 7.52 -24.16 13.36
N GLU A 175 8.32 -25.15 13.77
CA GLU A 175 8.07 -26.58 13.51
C GLU A 175 6.66 -27.02 13.94
N SER A 176 6.17 -26.55 15.10
CA SER A 176 4.84 -26.93 15.60
C SER A 176 3.69 -26.46 14.71
N HIS A 177 3.81 -25.33 14.02
CA HIS A 177 2.80 -24.89 13.05
C HIS A 177 2.72 -25.85 11.85
N ILE A 178 3.84 -26.46 11.47
CA ILE A 178 3.89 -27.43 10.38
C ILE A 178 3.28 -28.76 10.82
N ASP A 179 3.54 -29.18 12.07
CA ASP A 179 2.88 -30.36 12.65
C ASP A 179 1.36 -30.17 12.72
N ASP A 180 0.87 -29.01 13.15
CA ASP A 180 -0.56 -28.68 13.13
C ASP A 180 -1.14 -28.76 11.71
N LEU A 181 -0.40 -28.30 10.69
CA LEU A 181 -0.80 -28.45 9.29
C LEU A 181 -0.85 -29.94 8.87
N PHE A 182 0.11 -30.77 9.26
CA PHE A 182 0.03 -32.20 8.97
C PHE A 182 -1.18 -32.86 9.61
N GLU A 183 -1.50 -32.51 10.86
CA GLU A 183 -2.70 -32.99 11.54
C GLU A 183 -3.98 -32.53 10.83
N ILE A 184 -4.06 -31.27 10.40
CA ILE A 184 -5.20 -30.73 9.64
C ILE A 184 -5.40 -31.55 8.37
N PHE A 185 -4.35 -31.73 7.59
CA PHE A 185 -4.46 -32.42 6.30
C PHE A 185 -4.76 -33.90 6.48
N ALA A 186 -4.04 -34.61 7.36
CA ALA A 186 -4.22 -36.04 7.60
C ALA A 186 -5.61 -36.36 8.18
N SER A 187 -6.09 -35.60 9.17
CA SER A 187 -7.41 -35.84 9.76
C SER A 187 -8.55 -35.54 8.80
N THR A 188 -8.40 -34.53 7.95
CA THR A 188 -9.43 -34.15 6.97
C THR A 188 -9.50 -35.16 5.82
N SER A 189 -8.38 -35.74 5.36
CA SER A 189 -8.35 -36.75 4.31
C SER A 189 -8.31 -38.20 4.80
N PHE A 190 -8.55 -38.44 6.09
CA PHE A 190 -8.52 -39.76 6.73
C PHE A 190 -7.22 -40.56 6.47
N GLN A 191 -6.08 -39.87 6.41
CA GLN A 191 -4.77 -40.49 6.25
C GLN A 191 -4.09 -40.71 7.61
N GLU A 192 -3.27 -41.76 7.71
CA GLU A 192 -2.43 -41.98 8.88
C GLU A 192 -1.24 -41.02 8.88
N LEU A 193 -0.98 -40.39 10.03
CA LEU A 193 0.17 -39.51 10.24
C LEU A 193 1.20 -40.22 11.14
N ASP A 194 2.30 -40.69 10.53
CA ASP A 194 3.38 -41.42 11.20
C ASP A 194 4.71 -40.63 11.27
N PHE A 195 4.69 -39.35 10.90
CA PHE A 195 5.86 -38.49 10.87
C PHE A 195 5.57 -37.10 11.46
N THR A 196 6.63 -36.39 11.80
CA THR A 196 6.61 -34.98 12.25
C THR A 196 7.48 -34.11 11.36
N ALA A 197 7.31 -32.79 11.42
CA ALA A 197 8.16 -31.81 10.77
C ALA A 197 9.64 -32.06 11.08
N ARG A 198 9.95 -32.34 12.35
CA ARG A 198 11.32 -32.67 12.80
C ARG A 198 11.88 -33.92 12.13
N SER A 199 11.08 -34.98 12.02
CA SER A 199 11.52 -36.24 11.39
C SER A 199 11.81 -36.08 9.89
N LEU A 200 11.18 -35.11 9.23
CA LEU A 200 11.38 -34.84 7.81
C LEU A 200 12.61 -33.98 7.51
N LEU A 201 13.11 -33.20 8.49
CA LEU A 201 14.27 -32.31 8.33
C LEU A 201 15.53 -33.03 7.81
N ASP A 202 15.75 -34.27 8.25
CA ASP A 202 16.94 -35.05 7.88
C ASP A 202 16.76 -35.82 6.56
N SER A 203 15.61 -35.68 5.89
CA SER A 203 15.35 -36.40 4.64
C SER A 203 16.16 -35.85 3.46
N ALA A 204 16.76 -36.75 2.66
CA ALA A 204 17.53 -36.39 1.46
C ALA A 204 16.74 -35.56 0.43
N SER A 205 15.40 -35.66 0.44
CA SER A 205 14.48 -34.83 -0.35
C SER A 205 14.54 -33.33 -0.04
N LEU A 206 15.15 -32.93 1.07
CA LEU A 206 15.33 -31.53 1.46
C LEU A 206 16.64 -30.89 0.96
N ALA A 207 17.54 -31.64 0.30
CA ALA A 207 18.92 -31.20 0.04
C ALA A 207 19.11 -30.05 -0.99
N SER A 208 18.21 -29.80 -1.95
CA SER A 208 18.25 -28.58 -2.81
C SER A 208 16.88 -28.31 -3.47
N SER A 209 16.23 -27.18 -3.18
CA SER A 209 16.16 -25.93 -3.95
C SER A 209 15.46 -26.05 -5.30
N PHE A 210 14.56 -25.09 -5.58
CA PHE A 210 14.06 -24.72 -6.90
C PHE A 210 15.10 -24.95 -8.00
N SER A 211 14.61 -25.25 -9.19
CA SER A 211 15.41 -25.46 -10.42
C SER A 211 16.60 -24.50 -10.49
N SER A 212 17.79 -25.02 -10.81
CA SER A 212 19.07 -24.28 -10.76
C SER A 212 19.06 -22.94 -11.51
N GLN A 213 18.23 -22.82 -12.55
CA GLN A 213 17.99 -21.58 -13.29
C GLN A 213 17.43 -20.42 -12.44
N PHE A 214 16.79 -20.71 -11.31
CA PHE A 214 16.21 -19.73 -10.38
C PHE A 214 17.12 -19.40 -9.20
N THR A 215 18.23 -20.13 -9.04
CA THR A 215 19.19 -19.90 -7.95
C THR A 215 19.89 -18.56 -8.16
N ARG A 216 19.65 -17.62 -7.25
CA ARG A 216 20.35 -16.33 -7.26
C ARG A 216 21.85 -16.52 -7.02
N THR A 217 22.66 -16.00 -7.93
CA THR A 217 24.14 -15.98 -7.82
C THR A 217 24.72 -14.59 -7.60
N SER A 218 23.94 -13.54 -7.85
CA SER A 218 24.37 -12.16 -7.69
C SER A 218 24.45 -11.74 -6.21
N LYS A 219 25.46 -10.90 -5.90
CA LYS A 219 25.59 -10.27 -4.59
C LYS A 219 24.59 -9.12 -4.45
N PHE A 220 24.14 -8.85 -3.22
CA PHE A 220 23.26 -7.74 -2.89
C PHE A 220 23.63 -7.13 -1.54
N LEU A 221 23.18 -5.89 -1.29
CA LEU A 221 23.46 -5.13 -0.07
C LEU A 221 24.97 -5.06 0.26
N THR A 222 25.81 -4.88 -0.76
CA THR A 222 27.27 -4.84 -0.63
C THR A 222 27.79 -3.52 -0.05
N HIS A 223 26.96 -2.47 -0.03
CA HIS A 223 27.34 -1.18 0.54
C HIS A 223 27.60 -1.30 2.06
N ARG A 224 28.57 -0.53 2.57
CA ARG A 224 29.01 -0.57 3.97
C ARG A 224 27.87 -0.43 4.97
N THR A 225 26.84 0.36 4.65
CA THR A 225 25.67 0.58 5.53
C THR A 225 25.02 -0.74 5.96
N PHE A 226 24.87 -1.70 5.06
CA PHE A 226 24.21 -2.99 5.34
C PHE A 226 25.12 -4.02 6.03
N ASN A 227 26.37 -3.66 6.30
CA ASN A 227 27.40 -4.57 6.82
C ASN A 227 28.07 -4.02 8.09
N LYS A 228 27.50 -2.97 8.71
CA LYS A 228 28.13 -2.27 9.85
C LYS A 228 27.28 -2.24 11.13
N TYR A 229 25.96 -2.32 11.04
CA TYR A 229 25.05 -2.01 12.15
C TYR A 229 24.23 -3.23 12.55
N HIS A 230 24.91 -4.31 12.97
CA HIS A 230 24.27 -5.62 13.22
C HIS A 230 24.04 -5.92 14.71
N SER A 231 24.74 -5.22 15.61
CA SER A 231 24.36 -5.24 17.03
C SER A 231 23.27 -4.22 17.33
N GLU A 232 22.44 -4.51 18.33
CA GLU A 232 21.37 -3.60 18.77
C GLU A 232 21.92 -2.22 19.15
N THR A 233 23.05 -2.16 19.86
CA THR A 233 23.69 -0.90 20.24
C THR A 233 24.19 -0.10 19.04
N GLU A 234 24.75 -0.74 18.02
CA GLU A 234 25.19 -0.05 16.80
C GLU A 234 24.01 0.50 16.00
N MET A 235 22.92 -0.28 15.91
CA MET A 235 21.70 0.13 15.22
C MET A 235 20.99 1.28 15.95
N LEU A 236 20.88 1.20 17.28
CA LEU A 236 20.37 2.29 18.12
C LEU A 236 21.13 3.60 17.87
N ARG A 237 22.47 3.55 17.91
CA ARG A 237 23.33 4.71 17.65
C ARG A 237 23.18 5.21 16.21
N TYR A 238 22.99 4.31 15.25
CA TYR A 238 22.79 4.68 13.85
C TYR A 238 21.49 5.46 13.66
N LEU A 239 20.37 4.92 14.15
CA LEU A 239 19.04 5.55 14.07
C LEU A 239 19.03 6.90 14.79
N TYR A 240 19.53 6.96 16.03
CA TYR A 240 19.60 8.21 16.79
C TYR A 240 20.42 9.30 16.08
N ARG A 241 21.52 8.91 15.41
CA ARG A 241 22.34 9.86 14.64
C ARG A 241 21.61 10.38 13.38
N LEU A 242 20.72 9.59 12.78
CA LEU A 242 19.87 10.06 11.67
C LEU A 242 18.78 10.99 12.19
N GLU A 243 18.07 10.57 13.24
CA GLU A 243 17.03 11.37 13.91
C GLU A 243 17.53 12.77 14.28
N ARG A 244 18.73 12.88 14.85
CA ARG A 244 19.33 14.17 15.22
C ARG A 244 19.62 15.13 14.07
N LYS A 245 19.54 14.69 12.81
CA LYS A 245 19.71 15.54 11.63
C LYS A 245 18.39 16.15 11.15
N ASP A 246 17.27 15.63 11.62
CA ASP A 246 15.93 15.99 11.16
C ASP A 246 15.23 16.82 12.25
N MET A 247 14.65 17.96 11.85
CA MET A 247 13.86 18.79 12.75
C MET A 247 12.44 18.25 12.81
N GLY A 248 12.05 17.71 13.98
CA GLY A 248 10.70 17.19 14.23
C GLY A 248 9.84 18.11 15.11
N LEU A 249 8.56 17.74 15.27
CA LEU A 249 7.60 18.47 16.13
C LEU A 249 7.93 18.39 17.63
N ASN A 250 8.82 17.48 18.04
CA ASN A 250 9.39 17.43 19.38
C ASN A 250 10.42 18.54 19.65
N THR A 251 10.79 19.33 18.63
CA THR A 251 11.78 20.40 18.72
C THR A 251 11.13 21.78 18.59
N SER A 252 10.33 21.99 17.55
CA SER A 252 9.75 23.30 17.24
C SER A 252 8.49 23.18 16.38
N MET A 253 7.79 24.31 16.22
CA MET A 253 6.71 24.43 15.24
C MET A 253 7.25 24.26 13.81
N ILE A 254 6.54 23.48 12.99
CA ILE A 254 6.80 23.31 11.56
C ILE A 254 5.59 23.88 10.78
N PRO A 255 5.57 25.20 10.46
CA PRO A 255 4.38 25.89 9.96
C PRO A 255 4.21 25.72 8.43
N LEU A 256 4.13 24.47 7.97
CA LEU A 256 3.90 24.16 6.55
C LEU A 256 2.41 24.34 6.23
N GLY A 257 2.09 25.37 5.46
CA GLY A 257 0.73 25.57 4.91
C GLY A 257 0.27 24.36 4.10
N SER A 258 -1.04 24.06 4.17
CA SER A 258 -1.66 22.88 3.54
C SER A 258 -1.25 21.52 4.12
N CYS A 259 -0.47 21.47 5.21
CA CYS A 259 -0.03 20.21 5.83
C CYS A 259 -0.60 19.95 7.24
N THR A 260 -1.17 20.96 7.90
CA THR A 260 -1.80 20.86 9.22
C THR A 260 -0.95 20.08 10.25
N MET A 261 0.29 20.56 10.47
CA MET A 261 1.27 19.96 11.40
C MET A 261 0.85 20.14 12.88
N LYS A 262 -0.21 19.44 13.28
CA LYS A 262 -0.79 19.43 14.63
C LYS A 262 -0.13 18.39 15.55
N LEU A 263 -0.58 18.34 16.80
CA LEU A 263 -0.20 17.29 17.75
C LEU A 263 -0.56 15.90 17.20
N ASN A 264 0.38 14.96 17.28
CA ASN A 264 0.12 13.52 17.19
C ASN A 264 0.19 12.98 18.61
N ALA A 265 -0.94 12.85 19.30
CA ALA A 265 -0.92 12.59 20.74
C ALA A 265 -0.48 11.16 21.02
N THR A 266 0.32 10.96 22.08
CA THR A 266 0.80 9.62 22.45
C THR A 266 -0.35 8.62 22.65
N SER A 267 -1.47 9.06 23.23
CA SER A 267 -2.67 8.25 23.42
C SER A 267 -3.29 7.76 22.10
N GLU A 268 -3.19 8.57 21.03
CA GLU A 268 -3.67 8.22 19.69
C GLU A 268 -2.71 7.24 18.98
N MET A 269 -1.41 7.33 19.30
CA MET A 269 -0.37 6.52 18.65
C MET A 269 -0.20 5.13 19.28
N ILE A 270 -0.45 4.96 20.59
CA ILE A 270 -0.26 3.67 21.28
C ILE A 270 -1.02 2.50 20.61
N PRO A 271 -2.32 2.63 20.24
CA PRO A 271 -3.10 1.51 19.72
C PRO A 271 -2.55 0.88 18.44
N ILE A 272 -1.79 1.62 17.62
CA ILE A 272 -1.22 1.10 16.36
C ILE A 272 -0.20 -0.03 16.60
N SER A 273 0.29 -0.19 17.83
CA SER A 273 1.25 -1.22 18.23
C SER A 273 0.62 -2.43 18.93
N TRP A 274 -0.69 -2.38 19.22
CA TRP A 274 -1.37 -3.48 19.89
C TRP A 274 -1.44 -4.71 18.99
N PRO A 275 -1.11 -5.93 19.48
CA PRO A 275 -1.13 -7.14 18.65
C PRO A 275 -2.45 -7.36 17.90
N LYS A 276 -3.58 -7.08 18.56
CA LYS A 276 -4.94 -7.19 17.98
C LYS A 276 -5.20 -6.25 16.79
N VAL A 277 -4.37 -5.21 16.62
CA VAL A 277 -4.42 -4.26 15.51
C VAL A 277 -3.32 -4.64 14.51
N LYS A 278 -2.06 -4.65 14.95
CA LYS A 278 -0.91 -4.76 14.04
C LYS A 278 -0.70 -6.14 13.42
N ASP A 279 -1.18 -7.23 14.03
CA ASP A 279 -0.85 -8.60 13.60
C ASP A 279 -1.98 -9.29 12.80
N MET A 280 -3.07 -8.57 12.49
CA MET A 280 -4.18 -9.14 11.72
C MET A 280 -3.91 -9.12 10.21
N HIS A 281 -4.10 -10.26 9.54
CA HIS A 281 -4.01 -10.35 8.08
C HIS A 281 -5.22 -9.67 7.40
N PRO A 282 -5.06 -8.86 6.33
CA PRO A 282 -6.16 -8.12 5.69
C PRO A 282 -7.29 -9.02 5.17
N PHE A 283 -6.98 -10.24 4.77
CA PHE A 283 -7.95 -11.21 4.24
C PHE A 283 -8.36 -12.29 5.25
N ALA A 284 -8.15 -12.04 6.55
CA ALA A 284 -8.71 -12.91 7.58
C ALA A 284 -10.25 -12.94 7.48
N PRO A 285 -10.89 -14.09 7.77
CA PRO A 285 -12.34 -14.21 7.79
C PRO A 285 -13.03 -13.06 8.56
N PRO A 286 -14.16 -12.53 8.07
CA PRO A 286 -14.87 -11.44 8.76
C PRO A 286 -15.22 -11.75 10.22
N THR A 287 -15.43 -13.01 10.57
CA THR A 287 -15.69 -13.44 11.96
C THR A 287 -14.51 -13.17 12.90
N GLN A 288 -13.28 -13.09 12.39
CA GLN A 288 -12.05 -12.83 13.15
C GLN A 288 -11.72 -11.33 13.25
N THR A 289 -12.42 -10.47 12.51
CA THR A 289 -12.10 -9.03 12.36
C THR A 289 -13.19 -8.12 12.93
N LYS A 290 -14.06 -8.63 13.82
CA LYS A 290 -15.20 -7.87 14.36
C LYS A 290 -14.80 -6.54 15.01
N GLY A 291 -13.70 -6.51 15.76
CA GLY A 291 -13.19 -5.26 16.36
C GLY A 291 -12.78 -4.22 15.31
N TYR A 292 -12.21 -4.64 14.18
CA TYR A 292 -11.91 -3.75 13.06
C TYR A 292 -13.18 -3.24 12.37
N GLN A 293 -14.19 -4.09 12.21
CA GLN A 293 -15.48 -3.69 11.63
C GLN A 293 -16.19 -2.65 12.50
N ASP A 294 -16.17 -2.82 13.82
CA ASP A 294 -16.78 -1.86 14.74
C ASP A 294 -16.02 -0.53 14.72
N LEU A 295 -14.67 -0.56 14.65
CA LEU A 295 -13.83 0.63 14.48
C LEU A 295 -14.14 1.37 13.17
N VAL A 296 -14.20 0.64 12.05
CA VAL A 296 -14.52 1.19 10.72
C VAL A 296 -15.91 1.83 10.73
N ALA A 297 -16.93 1.11 11.21
CA ALA A 297 -18.30 1.61 11.24
C ALA A 297 -18.45 2.86 12.12
N SER A 298 -17.78 2.91 13.27
CA SER A 298 -17.79 4.10 14.13
C SER A 298 -17.13 5.29 13.44
N LEU A 299 -15.96 5.08 12.82
CA LEU A 299 -15.23 6.14 12.15
C LEU A 299 -15.97 6.66 10.91
N GLU A 300 -16.59 5.77 10.13
CA GLU A 300 -17.43 6.15 8.98
C GLU A 300 -18.62 7.00 9.43
N LYS A 301 -19.27 6.65 10.55
CA LYS A 301 -20.37 7.43 11.12
C LYS A 301 -19.92 8.81 11.56
N ASP A 302 -18.82 8.89 12.31
CA ASP A 302 -18.32 10.17 12.83
C ASP A 302 -17.88 11.10 11.68
N LEU A 303 -17.21 10.56 10.66
CA LEU A 303 -16.81 11.33 9.50
C LEU A 303 -17.99 11.75 8.62
N ALA A 304 -19.02 10.91 8.49
CA ALA A 304 -20.26 11.26 7.79
C ALA A 304 -20.95 12.46 8.47
N GLU A 305 -21.04 12.45 9.80
CA GLU A 305 -21.60 13.58 10.57
C GLU A 305 -20.77 14.86 10.39
N ILE A 306 -19.44 14.78 10.52
CA ILE A 306 -18.54 15.94 10.38
C ILE A 306 -18.65 16.59 8.99
N THR A 307 -18.79 15.77 7.96
CA THR A 307 -18.76 16.22 6.56
C THR A 307 -20.15 16.50 5.99
N GLY A 308 -21.20 15.99 6.61
CA GLY A 308 -22.56 16.00 6.07
C GLY A 308 -22.77 15.06 4.87
N PHE A 309 -21.82 14.16 4.58
CA PHE A 309 -22.00 13.14 3.56
C PHE A 309 -22.88 12.00 4.06
N HIS A 310 -23.61 11.35 3.15
CA HIS A 310 -24.44 10.20 3.47
C HIS A 310 -23.63 8.95 3.88
N SER A 311 -22.44 8.78 3.29
CA SER A 311 -21.60 7.59 3.47
C SER A 311 -20.13 7.94 3.28
N ILE A 312 -19.26 7.17 3.93
CA ILE A 312 -17.80 7.30 3.85
C ILE A 312 -17.20 5.98 3.34
N SER A 313 -16.08 6.06 2.63
CA SER A 313 -15.24 4.90 2.30
C SER A 313 -13.84 5.15 2.82
N LEU A 314 -13.31 4.22 3.61
CA LEU A 314 -11.98 4.30 4.21
C LEU A 314 -10.88 3.62 3.36
N GLN A 315 -11.19 3.18 2.14
CA GLN A 315 -10.25 2.42 1.30
C GLN A 315 -9.08 3.27 0.77
N SER A 316 -9.31 4.57 0.54
CA SER A 316 -8.29 5.45 -0.04
C SER A 316 -7.18 5.76 0.96
N ASN A 317 -5.99 5.20 0.71
CA ASN A 317 -4.84 5.29 1.61
C ASN A 317 -4.00 6.60 1.49
N SER A 318 -4.48 7.60 0.76
CA SER A 318 -3.91 8.95 0.69
C SER A 318 -4.95 9.94 0.14
N GLY A 319 -4.76 11.25 0.38
CA GLY A 319 -5.64 12.28 -0.16
C GLY A 319 -5.77 12.24 -1.69
N ALA A 320 -4.66 12.05 -2.41
CA ALA A 320 -4.65 11.92 -3.87
C ALA A 320 -5.41 10.67 -4.35
N GLN A 321 -5.37 9.57 -3.60
CA GLN A 321 -6.20 8.38 -3.89
C GLN A 321 -7.69 8.64 -3.60
N GLY A 322 -8.01 9.47 -2.60
CA GLY A 322 -9.36 9.94 -2.33
C GLY A 322 -9.92 10.77 -3.48
N GLU A 323 -9.12 11.69 -4.02
CA GLU A 323 -9.46 12.46 -5.23
C GLU A 323 -9.72 11.54 -6.42
N PHE A 324 -8.79 10.62 -6.70
CA PHE A 324 -8.96 9.67 -7.80
C PHE A 324 -10.22 8.83 -7.63
N SER A 325 -10.46 8.27 -6.44
CA SER A 325 -11.65 7.46 -6.15
C SER A 325 -12.94 8.26 -6.28
N GLY A 326 -12.99 9.48 -5.74
CA GLY A 326 -14.15 10.37 -5.86
C GLY A 326 -14.48 10.72 -7.31
N LEU A 327 -13.46 11.02 -8.14
CA LEU A 327 -13.65 11.27 -9.57
C LEU A 327 -14.08 10.01 -10.33
N MET A 328 -13.57 8.82 -9.96
CA MET A 328 -14.03 7.56 -10.51
C MET A 328 -15.50 7.27 -10.14
N CYS A 329 -15.94 7.61 -8.93
CA CYS A 329 -17.35 7.55 -8.54
C CYS A 329 -18.22 8.51 -9.36
N ILE A 330 -17.80 9.77 -9.54
CA ILE A 330 -18.50 10.75 -10.39
C ILE A 330 -18.60 10.23 -11.84
N ARG A 331 -17.52 9.66 -12.37
CA ARG A 331 -17.52 9.08 -13.72
C ARG A 331 -18.48 7.90 -13.83
N ALA A 332 -18.47 6.98 -12.87
CA ALA A 332 -19.38 5.85 -12.82
C ALA A 332 -20.85 6.30 -12.71
N TYR A 333 -21.12 7.34 -11.92
CA TYR A 333 -22.44 7.96 -11.80
C TYR A 333 -22.95 8.50 -13.14
N HIS A 334 -22.12 9.24 -13.88
CA HIS A 334 -22.48 9.71 -15.22
C HIS A 334 -22.68 8.55 -16.20
N GLN A 335 -21.85 7.52 -16.17
CA GLN A 335 -22.00 6.34 -17.01
C GLN A 335 -23.30 5.59 -16.75
N HIS A 336 -23.68 5.41 -15.48
CA HIS A 336 -24.94 4.78 -15.08
C HIS A 336 -26.17 5.53 -15.60
N ARG A 337 -26.06 6.86 -15.74
CA ARG A 337 -27.10 7.74 -16.33
C ARG A 337 -27.05 7.82 -17.86
N ASN A 338 -26.21 7.03 -18.54
CA ASN A 338 -25.94 7.13 -19.98
C ASN A 338 -25.31 8.47 -20.42
N GLU A 339 -24.65 9.18 -19.50
CA GLU A 339 -23.97 10.46 -19.73
C GLU A 339 -22.45 10.33 -19.66
N GLY A 340 -21.89 9.17 -20.01
CA GLY A 340 -20.45 8.90 -19.97
C GLY A 340 -19.59 9.78 -20.91
N HIS A 341 -20.22 10.62 -21.73
CA HIS A 341 -19.58 11.65 -22.55
C HIS A 341 -19.15 12.89 -21.73
N ARG A 342 -19.65 13.05 -20.50
CA ARG A 342 -19.30 14.13 -19.57
C ARG A 342 -17.89 13.98 -18.98
N LYS A 343 -16.89 14.35 -19.77
CA LYS A 343 -15.46 14.15 -19.47
C LYS A 343 -14.68 15.43 -19.14
N LYS A 344 -15.31 16.61 -19.10
CA LYS A 344 -14.64 17.85 -18.67
C LYS A 344 -14.62 17.95 -17.15
N CYS A 345 -13.43 18.20 -16.60
CA CYS A 345 -13.23 18.51 -15.19
C CYS A 345 -12.73 19.95 -15.05
N LEU A 346 -13.57 20.81 -14.46
CA LEU A 346 -13.27 22.21 -14.21
C LEU A 346 -12.39 22.30 -12.95
N ILE A 347 -11.22 22.94 -13.03
CA ILE A 347 -10.27 23.00 -11.91
C ILE A 347 -9.69 24.42 -11.79
N PRO A 348 -9.85 25.11 -10.65
CA PRO A 348 -9.21 26.40 -10.40
C PRO A 348 -7.69 26.33 -10.54
N THR A 349 -7.08 27.39 -11.06
CA THR A 349 -5.61 27.48 -11.18
C THR A 349 -4.90 27.47 -9.82
N SER A 350 -5.60 27.82 -8.74
CA SER A 350 -5.10 27.78 -7.36
C SER A 350 -5.12 26.38 -6.73
N ALA A 351 -5.84 25.41 -7.32
CA ALA A 351 -5.99 24.08 -6.75
C ALA A 351 -4.62 23.39 -6.55
N HIS A 352 -4.54 22.48 -5.59
CA HIS A 352 -3.35 21.69 -5.36
C HIS A 352 -2.99 20.88 -6.63
N GLY A 353 -1.71 20.50 -6.78
CA GLY A 353 -1.24 19.85 -8.01
C GLY A 353 -1.77 18.42 -8.18
N THR A 354 -2.26 17.81 -7.11
CA THR A 354 -2.91 16.48 -7.10
C THR A 354 -4.21 16.51 -7.88
N ASN A 355 -5.04 17.54 -7.71
CA ASN A 355 -6.38 17.65 -8.32
C ASN A 355 -6.34 17.43 -9.85
N PRO A 356 -5.54 18.19 -10.63
CA PRO A 356 -5.43 17.94 -12.07
C PRO A 356 -4.73 16.62 -12.41
N ALA A 357 -3.79 16.14 -11.60
CA ALA A 357 -3.15 14.84 -11.83
C ALA A 357 -4.16 13.67 -11.65
N SER A 358 -4.97 13.72 -10.59
CA SER A 358 -6.05 12.78 -10.28
C SER A 358 -7.14 12.82 -11.36
N ALA A 359 -7.52 14.01 -11.85
CA ALA A 359 -8.50 14.15 -12.93
C ALA A 359 -8.04 13.51 -14.24
N VAL A 360 -6.80 13.73 -14.65
CA VAL A 360 -6.24 13.08 -15.85
C VAL A 360 -6.16 11.58 -15.66
N MET A 361 -5.72 11.11 -14.49
CA MET A 361 -5.66 9.68 -14.17
C MET A 361 -7.04 9.01 -14.18
N ALA A 362 -8.09 9.71 -13.74
CA ALA A 362 -9.48 9.26 -13.81
C ALA A 362 -10.11 9.35 -15.23
N GLY A 363 -9.38 9.91 -16.21
CA GLY A 363 -9.80 10.02 -17.60
C GLY A 363 -10.64 11.26 -17.94
N PHE A 364 -10.53 12.33 -17.15
CA PHE A 364 -11.13 13.63 -17.45
C PHE A 364 -10.15 14.53 -18.21
N ASP A 365 -10.71 15.38 -19.09
CA ASP A 365 -10.00 16.50 -19.68
C ASP A 365 -10.10 17.73 -18.77
N ILE A 366 -8.96 18.31 -18.40
CA ILE A 366 -8.92 19.47 -17.52
C ILE A 366 -9.35 20.73 -18.27
N VAL A 367 -10.27 21.48 -17.67
CA VAL A 367 -10.62 22.86 -18.05
C VAL A 367 -10.19 23.79 -16.91
N PRO A 368 -9.10 24.57 -17.09
CA PRO A 368 -8.62 25.45 -16.03
C PRO A 368 -9.58 26.63 -15.83
N ILE A 369 -9.91 26.93 -14.58
CA ILE A 369 -10.71 28.09 -14.18
C ILE A 369 -9.80 29.13 -13.56
N LYS A 370 -9.90 30.38 -14.01
CA LYS A 370 -9.07 31.47 -13.50
C LYS A 370 -9.39 31.79 -12.05
N CYS A 371 -8.40 32.39 -11.39
CA CYS A 371 -8.59 33.09 -10.13
C CYS A 371 -8.51 34.60 -10.36
N THR A 372 -9.28 35.35 -9.59
CA THR A 372 -9.22 36.81 -9.54
C THR A 372 -7.90 37.29 -8.92
N ALA A 373 -7.58 38.58 -9.08
CA ALA A 373 -6.39 39.17 -8.46
C ALA A 373 -6.39 39.10 -6.91
N LYS A 374 -7.56 38.90 -6.29
CA LYS A 374 -7.71 38.71 -4.84
C LYS A 374 -7.55 37.25 -4.39
N GLY A 375 -7.29 36.33 -5.31
CA GLY A 375 -7.09 34.91 -5.01
C GLY A 375 -8.36 34.06 -4.99
N ASN A 376 -9.54 34.65 -5.13
CA ASN A 376 -10.82 33.92 -5.25
C ASN A 376 -10.97 33.29 -6.63
N ILE A 377 -11.82 32.28 -6.77
CA ILE A 377 -12.21 31.72 -8.07
C ILE A 377 -12.97 32.79 -8.88
N ASP A 378 -12.63 32.93 -10.16
CA ASP A 378 -13.36 33.81 -11.08
C ASP A 378 -14.68 33.14 -11.49
N VAL A 379 -15.76 33.51 -10.80
CA VAL A 379 -17.11 32.97 -11.04
C VAL A 379 -17.61 33.28 -12.45
N ASP A 380 -17.22 34.41 -13.03
CA ASP A 380 -17.60 34.73 -14.41
C ASP A 380 -16.85 33.85 -15.41
N ASP A 381 -15.60 33.52 -15.14
CA ASP A 381 -14.84 32.52 -15.91
C ASP A 381 -15.43 31.12 -15.78
N LEU A 382 -15.88 30.74 -14.58
CA LEU A 382 -16.63 29.50 -14.37
C LEU A 382 -17.91 29.47 -15.22
N LYS A 383 -18.73 30.53 -15.17
CA LYS A 383 -19.96 30.65 -15.97
C LYS A 383 -19.70 30.50 -17.47
N ARG A 384 -18.69 31.20 -18.00
CA ARG A 384 -18.29 31.09 -19.42
C ARG A 384 -17.86 29.69 -19.81
N ASN A 385 -17.09 29.01 -18.96
CA ASN A 385 -16.64 27.64 -19.22
C ASN A 385 -17.80 26.62 -19.10
N LEU A 386 -18.71 26.81 -18.16
CA LEU A 386 -19.93 26.00 -18.04
C LEU A 386 -20.83 26.15 -19.26
N GLU A 387 -21.00 27.36 -19.79
CA GLU A 387 -21.76 27.59 -21.01
C GLU A 387 -21.10 26.92 -22.23
N LYS A 388 -19.78 27.10 -22.38
CA LYS A 388 -19.01 26.51 -23.48
C LYS A 388 -18.97 24.98 -23.47
N HIS A 389 -18.99 24.38 -22.28
CA HIS A 389 -18.79 22.94 -22.09
C HIS A 389 -20.03 22.23 -21.52
N ARG A 390 -21.20 22.86 -21.51
CA ARG A 390 -22.42 22.46 -20.77
C ARG A 390 -22.73 20.96 -20.82
N ASP A 391 -22.75 20.39 -22.02
CA ASP A 391 -23.12 18.97 -22.21
C ASP A 391 -21.98 17.99 -21.93
N SER A 392 -20.78 18.50 -21.68
CA SER A 392 -19.56 17.70 -21.48
C SER A 392 -18.94 17.84 -20.09
N VAL A 393 -19.45 18.74 -19.24
CA VAL A 393 -18.99 18.90 -17.85
C VAL A 393 -19.42 17.71 -17.02
N GLY A 394 -18.44 17.00 -16.46
CA GLY A 394 -18.65 15.89 -15.55
C GLY A 394 -18.33 16.26 -14.10
N ALA A 395 -17.28 17.05 -13.87
CA ALA A 395 -16.83 17.39 -12.53
C ALA A 395 -16.34 18.85 -12.41
N PHE A 396 -16.46 19.40 -11.20
CA PHE A 396 -15.76 20.61 -10.75
C PHE A 396 -15.00 20.26 -9.47
N MET A 397 -13.68 20.43 -9.46
CA MET A 397 -12.87 20.24 -8.25
C MET A 397 -12.62 21.58 -7.59
N VAL A 398 -12.95 21.69 -6.31
CA VAL A 398 -12.78 22.92 -5.52
C VAL A 398 -12.19 22.60 -4.16
N THR A 399 -11.32 23.47 -3.63
CA THR A 399 -10.80 23.37 -2.26
C THR A 399 -11.49 24.42 -1.41
N TYR A 400 -12.00 24.06 -0.23
CA TYR A 400 -12.69 25.00 0.65
C TYR A 400 -12.29 24.82 2.13
N PRO A 401 -11.72 25.85 2.81
CA PRO A 401 -11.32 27.14 2.25
C PRO A 401 -10.26 26.99 1.15
N SER A 402 -10.09 28.02 0.30
CA SER A 402 -9.15 27.94 -0.82
C SER A 402 -7.72 27.68 -0.36
N THR A 403 -6.84 27.24 -1.27
CA THR A 403 -5.40 27.05 -1.01
C THR A 403 -4.67 28.34 -0.63
N HIS A 404 -5.31 29.50 -0.77
CA HIS A 404 -4.84 30.79 -0.26
C HIS A 404 -5.21 31.03 1.23
N GLY A 405 -5.96 30.12 1.86
CA GLY A 405 -6.43 30.26 3.24
C GLY A 405 -7.64 31.20 3.40
N VAL A 406 -8.43 31.40 2.33
CA VAL A 406 -9.55 32.35 2.30
C VAL A 406 -10.87 31.61 2.09
N PHE A 407 -11.89 31.97 2.88
CA PHE A 407 -13.27 31.52 2.71
C PHE A 407 -13.98 32.33 1.62
N GLU A 408 -14.46 31.64 0.58
CA GLU A 408 -15.18 32.27 -0.52
C GLU A 408 -16.69 32.30 -0.24
N GLY A 409 -17.30 33.49 -0.32
CA GLY A 409 -18.76 33.66 -0.12
C GLY A 409 -19.62 33.09 -1.25
N THR A 410 -19.01 32.73 -2.37
CA THR A 410 -19.67 32.27 -3.61
C THR A 410 -19.66 30.75 -3.76
N ILE A 411 -19.20 29.97 -2.77
CA ILE A 411 -19.08 28.51 -2.88
C ILE A 411 -20.41 27.82 -3.23
N ARG A 412 -21.52 28.24 -2.61
CA ARG A 412 -22.85 27.71 -2.92
C ARG A 412 -23.29 28.05 -4.34
N GLU A 413 -23.09 29.29 -4.78
CA GLU A 413 -23.38 29.72 -6.15
C GLU A 413 -22.60 28.85 -7.17
N MET A 414 -21.31 28.61 -6.93
CA MET A 414 -20.49 27.76 -7.80
C MET A 414 -21.02 26.32 -7.86
N CYS A 415 -21.42 25.74 -6.73
CA CYS A 415 -22.02 24.41 -6.70
C CYS A 415 -23.33 24.37 -7.50
N ASP A 416 -24.22 25.34 -7.29
CA ASP A 416 -25.51 25.42 -7.98
C ASP A 416 -25.34 25.55 -9.49
N LEU A 417 -24.38 26.38 -9.95
CA LEU A 417 -24.05 26.54 -11.37
C LEU A 417 -23.56 25.24 -12.02
N VAL A 418 -22.71 24.48 -11.32
CA VAL A 418 -22.19 23.19 -11.81
C VAL A 418 -23.31 22.15 -11.88
N HIS A 419 -24.14 22.06 -10.84
CA HIS A 419 -25.29 21.15 -10.81
C HIS A 419 -26.32 21.49 -11.89
N ALA A 420 -26.62 22.77 -12.12
CA ALA A 420 -27.51 23.22 -13.19
C ALA A 420 -27.00 22.88 -14.61
N SER A 421 -25.68 22.63 -14.74
CA SER A 421 -25.05 22.18 -15.98
C SER A 421 -24.94 20.65 -16.08
N GLY A 422 -25.43 19.91 -15.09
CA GLY A 422 -25.40 18.45 -15.02
C GLY A 422 -24.09 17.86 -14.48
N GLY A 423 -23.13 18.69 -14.07
CA GLY A 423 -21.88 18.26 -13.46
C GLY A 423 -22.04 17.83 -11.99
N GLN A 424 -20.98 17.27 -11.41
CA GLN A 424 -20.86 17.01 -9.97
C GLN A 424 -19.73 17.84 -9.37
N VAL A 425 -19.81 18.13 -8.06
CA VAL A 425 -18.78 18.87 -7.34
C VAL A 425 -17.97 17.90 -6.50
N TYR A 426 -16.65 17.91 -6.70
CA TYR A 426 -15.70 17.26 -5.82
C TYR A 426 -15.04 18.34 -4.95
N MET A 427 -15.16 18.21 -3.64
CA MET A 427 -14.49 19.11 -2.69
C MET A 427 -13.22 18.44 -2.16
N ASP A 428 -12.09 19.10 -2.39
CA ASP A 428 -10.82 18.79 -1.75
C ASP A 428 -10.87 19.28 -0.30
N GLY A 429 -10.78 18.35 0.64
CA GLY A 429 -10.93 18.57 2.08
C GLY A 429 -9.61 18.52 2.86
N ALA A 430 -8.47 18.65 2.18
CA ALA A 430 -7.16 18.84 2.82
C ALA A 430 -7.10 20.17 3.59
#